data_AF-M2UIG4-F1
#
_entry.id   AF-M2UIG4-F1
#
_cell.length_a   1.000
_cell.length_b   1.000
_cell.length_c   1.000
_cell.angle_alpha   90.00
_cell.angle_beta   90.00
_cell.angle_gamma   90.00
#
_symmetry.space_group_name_H-M   'P 1'
#
loop_
_entity.id
_entity.type
_entity.pdbx_description
1 polymer ?
#
loop_
_entity_poly.entity_id
_entity_poly.type
_entity_poly.pdbx_seq_one_letter_code
_entity_poly.pdbx_strand_id
1 'polypeptide(L)'
;MSRTIIQYYLGGTAIPSCVFVPEFDNTFFCTTSGFMAFPGNSVYASQNLTDWRLASNALSRVAQLPEVQAATNEQFAGMFANTLRYHKGKFYLILAWINPAFGVPRFVLSTATDPFDDRSWSDYFVPSNTWFHD
;
A
#
# COMPACT_ATOMS: atom_id res chain seq x y z
N MET A 1 24.05 -11.78 -0.76
CA MET A 1 22.82 -12.23 -0.07
C MET A 1 22.16 -11.00 0.52
N SER A 2 21.12 -10.46 -0.13
CA SER A 2 20.40 -9.29 0.37
C SER A 2 19.38 -9.75 1.41
N ARG A 3 19.66 -9.49 2.69
CA ARG A 3 18.65 -9.62 3.75
C ARG A 3 17.86 -8.31 3.76
N THR A 4 16.71 -8.28 3.10
CA THR A 4 15.80 -7.15 3.24
C THR A 4 15.01 -7.36 4.53
N ILE A 5 15.57 -6.93 5.66
CA ILE A 5 14.74 -6.48 6.78
C ILE A 5 14.07 -5.22 6.23
N ILE A 6 12.73 -5.23 6.15
CA ILE A 6 11.85 -4.15 5.67
C ILE A 6 12.60 -2.80 5.67
N GLN A 7 12.96 -2.36 4.47
CA GLN A 7 13.98 -1.38 4.18
C GLN A 7 13.80 -0.08 5.01
N TYR A 8 14.62 0.10 6.05
CA TYR A 8 14.81 1.37 6.80
C TYR A 8 15.53 2.47 5.98
N TYR A 9 15.62 2.34 4.66
CA TYR A 9 16.27 3.33 3.80
C TYR A 9 15.29 4.42 3.42
N LEU A 10 15.06 5.36 4.34
CA LEU A 10 14.78 6.77 4.09
C LEU A 10 14.50 7.51 5.42
N GLY A 11 15.16 7.16 6.54
CA GLY A 11 15.09 7.96 7.78
C GLY A 11 13.69 8.29 8.32
N GLY A 12 12.66 7.54 7.93
CA GLY A 12 11.27 7.78 8.23
C GLY A 12 10.58 6.46 8.54
N THR A 13 9.74 6.45 9.57
CA THR A 13 9.01 5.28 10.05
C THR A 13 8.03 4.78 8.99
N ALA A 14 8.48 3.88 8.13
CA ALA A 14 7.59 3.07 7.32
C ALA A 14 6.72 2.23 8.28
N ILE A 15 5.40 2.43 8.25
CA ILE A 15 4.49 1.69 9.13
C ILE A 15 4.16 0.38 8.42
N PRO A 16 4.60 -0.78 8.93
CA PRO A 16 4.29 -2.05 8.30
C PRO A 16 2.87 -2.48 8.65
N SER A 17 2.17 -3.05 7.65
CA SER A 17 0.91 -3.77 7.87
C SER A 17 0.97 -5.13 7.23
N CYS A 18 0.78 -6.17 8.03
CA CYS A 18 1.01 -7.55 7.61
C CYS A 18 -0.25 -8.41 7.73
N VAL A 19 -0.34 -9.42 6.86
CA VAL A 19 -1.37 -10.45 6.87
C VAL A 19 -0.75 -11.81 6.53
N PHE A 20 -1.16 -12.85 7.24
CA PHE A 20 -0.82 -14.23 6.89
C PHE A 20 -1.89 -14.80 5.96
N VAL A 21 -1.48 -15.43 4.87
CA VAL A 21 -2.39 -15.95 3.84
C VAL A 21 -2.00 -17.39 3.50
N PRO A 22 -2.63 -18.39 4.14
CA PRO A 22 -2.28 -19.80 3.94
C PRO A 22 -2.55 -20.29 2.52
N GLU A 23 -3.52 -19.70 1.82
CA GLU A 23 -3.86 -20.07 0.43
C GLU A 23 -2.73 -19.75 -0.56
N PHE A 24 -1.79 -18.88 -0.18
CA PHE A 24 -0.60 -18.53 -0.95
C PHE A 24 0.64 -19.23 -0.37
N ASP A 25 0.59 -20.55 -0.25
CA ASP A 25 1.71 -21.38 0.24
C ASP A 25 2.25 -20.90 1.61
N ASN A 26 1.34 -20.70 2.57
CA ASN A 26 1.68 -20.23 3.93
C ASN A 26 2.55 -18.96 3.94
N THR A 27 2.20 -17.98 3.10
CA THR A 27 2.98 -16.74 2.95
C THR A 27 2.42 -15.61 3.81
N PHE A 28 3.32 -14.87 4.44
CA PHE A 28 3.07 -13.57 5.04
C PHE A 28 3.30 -12.47 4.00
N PHE A 29 2.34 -11.56 3.89
CA PHE A 29 2.47 -10.34 3.09
C PHE A 29 2.50 -9.14 4.01
N CYS A 30 3.50 -8.28 3.83
CA CYS A 30 3.59 -7.00 4.55
C CYS A 30 3.68 -5.85 3.55
N THR A 31 2.93 -4.80 3.77
CA THR A 31 3.06 -3.55 3.02
C THR A 31 3.76 -2.49 3.86
N THR A 32 4.39 -1.51 3.19
CA THR A 32 5.01 -0.34 3.81
C THR A 32 4.44 0.94 3.24
N SER A 33 4.26 1.97 4.09
CA SER A 33 3.84 3.30 3.64
C SER A 33 4.85 3.90 2.66
N GLY A 34 4.37 4.40 1.52
CA GLY A 34 5.22 4.94 0.45
C GLY A 34 5.50 6.44 0.51
N PHE A 35 4.75 7.22 1.30
CA PHE A 35 4.74 8.68 1.23
C PHE A 35 4.65 9.16 -0.23
N MET A 36 5.68 9.84 -0.74
CA MET A 36 5.74 10.33 -2.12
C MET A 36 6.45 9.39 -3.09
N ALA A 37 6.85 8.19 -2.66
CA ALA A 37 7.51 7.23 -3.54
C ALA A 37 6.56 6.71 -4.63
N PHE A 38 7.07 6.66 -5.86
CA PHE A 38 6.41 6.03 -7.00
C PHE A 38 7.42 5.17 -7.78
N PRO A 39 7.15 3.87 -8.03
CA PRO A 39 6.04 3.08 -7.50
C PRO A 39 5.97 3.09 -5.97
N GLY A 40 4.76 3.02 -5.41
CA GLY A 40 4.48 3.20 -3.99
C GLY A 40 3.67 2.05 -3.39
N ASN A 41 3.56 2.05 -2.06
CA ASN A 41 2.89 1.00 -1.29
C ASN A 41 3.42 -0.40 -1.62
N SER A 42 4.73 -0.56 -1.50
CA SER A 42 5.41 -1.83 -1.74
C SER A 42 4.82 -2.93 -0.86
N VAL A 43 4.70 -4.12 -1.45
CA VAL A 43 4.20 -5.35 -0.80
C VAL A 43 5.32 -6.37 -0.83
N TYR A 44 5.69 -6.87 0.32
CA TYR A 44 6.74 -7.87 0.52
C TYR A 44 6.13 -9.20 0.94
N ALA A 45 6.67 -10.29 0.43
CA ALA A 45 6.29 -11.66 0.77
C ALA A 45 7.41 -12.36 1.57
N SER A 46 7.03 -13.17 2.55
CA SER A 46 7.93 -14.03 3.31
C SER A 46 7.21 -15.28 3.82
N GLN A 47 7.86 -16.43 3.79
CA GLN A 47 7.35 -17.68 4.39
C GLN A 47 7.92 -17.94 5.79
N ASN A 48 8.97 -17.21 6.18
CA ASN A 48 9.73 -17.46 7.42
C ASN A 48 9.92 -16.22 8.29
N LEU A 49 9.29 -15.09 7.91
CA LEU A 49 9.37 -13.78 8.57
C LEU A 49 10.78 -13.14 8.62
N THR A 50 11.81 -13.82 8.11
CA THR A 50 13.20 -13.33 8.11
C THR A 50 13.65 -12.92 6.71
N ASP A 51 13.29 -13.69 5.69
CA ASP A 51 13.63 -13.43 4.30
C ASP A 51 12.43 -12.82 3.60
N TRP A 52 12.53 -11.54 3.24
CA TRP A 52 11.49 -10.81 2.55
C TRP A 52 11.91 -10.52 1.11
N ARG A 53 10.97 -10.70 0.18
CA ARG A 53 11.13 -10.32 -1.23
C ARG A 53 10.03 -9.35 -1.62
N LEU A 54 10.37 -8.34 -2.42
CA LEU A 54 9.36 -7.48 -3.03
C LEU A 54 8.48 -8.36 -3.93
N ALA A 55 7.18 -8.38 -3.65
CA ALA A 55 6.17 -9.12 -4.40
C ALA A 55 5.53 -8.23 -5.46
N SER A 56 5.10 -7.02 -5.07
CA SER A 56 4.51 -6.02 -5.97
C SER A 56 4.56 -4.62 -5.38
N ASN A 57 4.19 -3.61 -6.16
CA ASN A 57 3.83 -2.27 -5.70
C ASN A 57 2.35 -2.03 -5.97
N ALA A 58 1.57 -1.76 -4.92
CA ALA A 58 0.13 -1.55 -5.06
C ALA A 58 -0.21 -0.25 -5.82
N LEU A 59 0.69 0.75 -5.79
CA LEU A 59 0.64 1.93 -6.63
C LEU A 59 1.77 1.85 -7.66
N SER A 60 1.48 1.33 -8.85
CA SER A 60 2.45 1.14 -9.94
C SER A 60 2.07 1.91 -11.20
N ARG A 61 0.81 2.35 -11.30
CA ARG A 61 0.28 3.08 -12.44
C ARG A 61 -0.30 4.41 -11.97
N VAL A 62 0.03 5.47 -12.70
CA VAL A 62 -0.51 6.81 -12.45
C VAL A 62 -2.05 6.83 -12.50
N ALA A 63 -2.66 6.03 -13.38
CA ALA A 63 -4.11 5.92 -13.50
C ALA A 63 -4.81 5.45 -12.21
N GLN A 64 -4.11 4.75 -11.31
CA GLN A 64 -4.70 4.27 -10.07
C GLN A 64 -5.04 5.40 -9.10
N LEU A 65 -4.25 6.49 -9.13
CA LEU A 65 -4.51 7.69 -8.34
C LEU A 65 -3.90 8.89 -9.10
N PRO A 66 -4.58 9.43 -10.12
CA PRO A 66 -4.01 10.44 -11.02
C PRO A 66 -3.43 11.67 -10.30
N GLU A 67 -3.97 12.00 -9.14
CA GLU A 67 -3.57 13.13 -8.28
C GLU A 67 -2.15 12.99 -7.73
N VAL A 68 -1.53 11.81 -7.81
CA VAL A 68 -0.11 11.63 -7.50
C VAL A 68 0.80 12.48 -8.39
N GLN A 69 0.35 12.84 -9.61
CA GLN A 69 1.10 13.74 -10.51
C GLN A 69 1.05 15.20 -10.05
N ALA A 70 -0.02 15.59 -9.37
CA ALA A 70 -0.24 16.94 -8.87
C ALA A 70 0.19 17.10 -7.41
N ALA A 71 0.74 16.05 -6.79
CA ALA A 71 1.28 16.12 -5.44
C ALA A 71 2.44 17.12 -5.43
N THR A 72 2.31 18.17 -4.61
CA THR A 72 3.41 19.09 -4.34
C THR A 72 4.51 18.32 -3.62
N ASN A 73 5.78 18.66 -3.86
CA ASN A 73 6.97 18.07 -3.20
C ASN A 73 7.07 18.46 -1.70
N GLU A 74 5.93 18.61 -1.03
CA GLU A 74 5.86 18.96 0.37
C GLU A 74 6.26 17.75 1.22
N GLN A 75 7.16 17.98 2.18
CA GLN A 75 7.84 16.94 2.97
C GLN A 75 6.92 16.03 3.81
N PHE A 76 5.58 16.19 3.74
CA PHE A 76 4.60 15.41 4.49
C PHE A 76 3.33 15.07 3.69
N ALA A 77 3.43 15.01 2.35
CA ALA A 77 2.34 14.58 1.49
C ALA A 77 2.48 13.10 1.06
N GLY A 78 1.44 12.57 0.42
CA GLY A 78 1.43 11.25 -0.21
C GLY A 78 0.74 10.16 0.61
N MET A 79 1.23 8.93 0.47
CA MET A 79 0.66 7.68 0.99
C MET A 79 1.14 7.42 2.42
N PHE A 80 0.30 7.68 3.41
CA PHE A 80 0.60 7.45 4.82
C PHE A 80 0.33 6.00 5.24
N ALA A 81 0.23 5.75 6.55
CA ALA A 81 -0.04 4.43 7.13
C ALA A 81 -1.09 3.66 6.33
N ASN A 82 -0.73 2.43 5.96
CA ASN A 82 -1.58 1.54 5.21
C ASN A 82 -2.01 0.36 6.08
N THR A 83 -3.13 -0.25 5.71
CA THR A 83 -3.73 -1.41 6.37
C THR A 83 -4.00 -2.45 5.31
N LEU A 84 -3.26 -3.56 5.36
CA LEU A 84 -3.43 -4.69 4.45
C LEU A 84 -4.26 -5.78 5.12
N ARG A 85 -5.32 -6.21 4.47
CA ARG A 85 -6.18 -7.32 4.90
C ARG A 85 -6.42 -8.27 3.74
N TYR A 86 -6.64 -9.53 4.07
CA TYR A 86 -7.03 -10.56 3.12
C TYR A 86 -8.34 -11.18 3.57
N HIS A 87 -9.29 -11.31 2.64
CA HIS A 87 -10.58 -11.92 2.91
C HIS A 87 -11.14 -12.55 1.63
N LYS A 88 -11.47 -13.84 1.68
CA LYS A 88 -12.15 -14.59 0.60
C LYS A 88 -11.48 -14.40 -0.78
N GLY A 89 -10.18 -14.68 -0.88
CA GLY A 89 -9.48 -14.62 -2.17
C GLY A 89 -9.08 -13.22 -2.63
N LYS A 90 -9.22 -12.19 -1.78
CA LYS A 90 -8.95 -10.81 -2.16
C LYS A 90 -8.18 -10.06 -1.08
N PHE A 91 -7.17 -9.31 -1.51
CA PHE A 91 -6.44 -8.33 -0.72
C PHE A 91 -7.15 -6.98 -0.77
N TYR A 92 -7.15 -6.31 0.38
CA TYR A 92 -7.69 -4.97 0.58
C TYR A 92 -6.60 -4.12 1.21
N LEU A 93 -6.24 -3.03 0.54
CA LEU A 93 -5.26 -2.07 1.00
C LEU A 93 -5.96 -0.73 1.23
N ILE A 94 -6.11 -0.35 2.49
CA ILE A 94 -6.69 0.93 2.90
C ILE A 94 -5.56 1.82 3.41
N LEU A 95 -5.53 3.08 3.02
CA LEU A 95 -4.54 4.03 3.53
C LEU A 95 -5.06 5.47 3.50
N ALA A 96 -4.41 6.35 4.27
CA ALA A 96 -4.66 7.78 4.20
C ALA A 96 -3.74 8.42 3.14
N TRP A 97 -4.32 9.06 2.14
CA TRP A 97 -3.61 9.94 1.23
C TRP A 97 -3.75 11.39 1.69
N ILE A 98 -2.60 12.03 1.90
CA ILE A 98 -2.53 13.41 2.36
C ILE A 98 -1.97 14.26 1.24
N ASN A 99 -2.69 15.32 0.88
CA ASN A 99 -2.15 16.37 0.03
C ASN A 99 -2.58 17.72 0.63
N PRO A 100 -1.64 18.55 1.09
CA PRO A 100 -1.92 19.82 1.76
C PRO A 100 -2.81 20.77 0.95
N ALA A 101 -2.78 20.69 -0.38
CA ALA A 101 -3.65 21.49 -1.25
C ALA A 101 -5.15 21.17 -1.10
N PHE A 102 -5.52 19.98 -0.61
CA PHE A 102 -6.91 19.56 -0.43
C PHE A 102 -7.46 19.83 0.98
N GLY A 103 -6.64 20.29 1.93
CA GLY A 103 -7.06 20.68 3.28
C GLY A 103 -7.55 19.55 4.20
N VAL A 104 -7.86 18.36 3.69
CA VAL A 104 -8.26 17.17 4.47
C VAL A 104 -7.61 15.88 3.92
N PRO A 105 -7.24 14.91 4.78
CA PRO A 105 -6.83 13.58 4.33
C PRO A 105 -7.96 12.84 3.61
N ARG A 106 -7.64 12.10 2.54
CA ARG A 106 -8.56 11.18 1.88
C ARG A 106 -8.21 9.75 2.24
N PHE A 107 -9.17 8.96 2.69
CA PHE A 107 -8.98 7.51 2.77
C PHE A 107 -9.18 6.91 1.39
N VAL A 108 -8.26 6.05 0.98
CA VAL A 108 -8.33 5.38 -0.32
C VAL A 108 -8.20 3.87 -0.14
N LEU A 109 -8.91 3.13 -0.99
CA LEU A 109 -8.96 1.68 -1.01
C LEU A 109 -8.50 1.16 -2.38
N SER A 110 -7.55 0.23 -2.38
CA SER A 110 -7.23 -0.59 -3.56
C SER A 110 -7.37 -2.07 -3.21
N THR A 111 -7.66 -2.89 -4.21
CA THR A 111 -7.83 -4.34 -4.04
C THR A 111 -7.03 -5.12 -5.07
N ALA A 112 -6.63 -6.34 -4.72
CA ALA A 112 -5.91 -7.25 -5.61
C ALA A 112 -6.34 -8.70 -5.36
N THR A 113 -6.22 -9.56 -6.37
CA THR A 113 -6.43 -11.01 -6.22
C THR A 113 -5.11 -11.77 -6.23
N ASP A 114 -4.15 -11.31 -7.03
CA ASP A 114 -2.76 -11.74 -7.00
C ASP A 114 -1.86 -10.64 -6.37
N PRO A 115 -1.21 -10.87 -5.22
CA PRO A 115 -0.31 -9.91 -4.59
C PRO A 115 1.10 -9.90 -5.21
N PHE A 116 1.40 -10.78 -6.16
CA PHE A 116 2.70 -10.84 -6.88
C PHE A 116 2.67 -10.12 -8.24
N ASP A 117 1.52 -9.61 -8.67
CA ASP A 117 1.38 -8.84 -9.91
C ASP A 117 0.95 -7.41 -9.61
N ASP A 118 1.81 -6.43 -9.90
CA ASP A 118 1.50 -5.00 -9.85
C ASP A 118 0.19 -4.65 -10.55
N ARG A 119 -0.17 -5.38 -11.61
CA ARG A 119 -1.36 -5.09 -12.42
C ARG A 119 -2.66 -5.53 -11.79
N SER A 120 -2.60 -6.46 -10.84
CA SER A 120 -3.75 -7.03 -10.12
C SER A 120 -4.39 -6.01 -9.18
N TRP A 121 -3.63 -5.00 -8.75
CA TRP A 121 -4.12 -3.90 -7.94
C TRP A 121 -5.10 -3.02 -8.73
N SER A 122 -6.26 -2.75 -8.15
CA SER A 122 -7.27 -1.87 -8.73
C SER A 122 -6.83 -0.41 -8.67
N ASP A 123 -7.55 0.45 -9.40
CA ASP A 123 -7.53 1.87 -9.14
C ASP A 123 -8.02 2.16 -7.72
N TYR A 124 -7.57 3.28 -7.15
CA TYR A 124 -7.94 3.67 -5.81
C TYR A 124 -9.36 4.23 -5.79
N PHE A 125 -10.20 3.60 -4.97
CA PHE A 125 -11.52 4.10 -4.65
C PHE A 125 -11.43 5.04 -3.45
N VAL A 126 -12.04 6.23 -3.54
CA VAL A 126 -12.24 7.16 -2.42
C VAL A 126 -13.66 6.92 -1.89
N PRO A 127 -13.84 6.36 -0.68
CA PRO A 127 -15.17 6.22 -0.09
C PRO A 127 -15.82 7.59 0.07
N SER A 128 -17.05 7.73 -0.41
CA SER A 128 -17.84 8.93 -0.14
C SER A 128 -18.27 9.00 1.33
N ASN A 129 -18.57 10.20 1.79
CA ASN A 129 -19.16 10.48 3.10
C ASN A 129 -20.57 9.88 3.29
N THR A 130 -21.20 9.34 2.24
CA THR A 130 -22.52 8.68 2.33
C THR A 130 -22.47 7.26 2.91
N TRP A 131 -21.30 6.65 3.06
CA TRP A 131 -21.16 5.26 3.56
C TRP A 131 -21.16 5.15 5.10
N PHE A 132 -21.07 6.28 5.82
CA PHE A 132 -21.03 6.34 7.29
C PHE A 132 -22.35 6.84 7.90
N HIS A 133 -23.40 7.01 7.08
CA HIS A 133 -24.68 7.62 7.47
C HIS A 133 -25.89 6.68 7.31
N ASP A 134 -25.67 5.36 7.44
CA ASP A 134 -26.73 4.36 7.57
C ASP A 134 -26.70 3.69 8.96
#